data_AF-A0A9E5EWD5-F1
#
_entry.id   AF-A0A9E5EWD5-F1
#
_cell.length_a   1.000
_cell.length_b   1.000
_cell.length_c   1.000
_cell.angle_alpha   90.00
_cell.angle_beta   90.00
_cell.angle_gamma   90.00
#
_symmetry.space_group_name_H-M   'P 1'
#
loop_
_entity.id
_entity.type
_entity.pdbx_description
1 polymer ?
#
loop_
_entity_poly.entity_id
_entity_poly.type
_entity_poly.pdbx_seq_one_letter_code
_entity_poly.pdbx_strand_id
1 'polypeptide(L)'
;MFKVEMMARRWIINFLHTDGGAIMVVLRIWFFLFATLFVSGCGGAKVVKVEGKLSQGGMPIELKKSAVIQITFYPDSTDEKNVTSFPADFDRESFTYKIAAVPVGKYKVSVVLLDPYPNNDKLNGAYSSKKTPLSCNLQGNTVFDIDIPMSKK
;
A
#
# COMPACT_ATOMS: atom_id res chain seq x y z
N MET A 1 47.50 -12.02 82.56
CA MET A 1 48.65 -11.28 82.00
C MET A 1 48.66 -11.53 80.49
N PHE A 2 48.31 -10.49 79.69
CA PHE A 2 48.56 -10.28 78.25
C PHE A 2 48.30 -11.44 77.25
N LYS A 3 47.67 -11.29 76.08
CA LYS A 3 47.07 -10.17 75.36
C LYS A 3 46.37 -10.80 74.15
N VAL A 4 45.16 -10.33 73.90
CA VAL A 4 44.34 -10.63 72.74
C VAL A 4 45.03 -10.13 71.46
N GLU A 5 44.70 -10.77 70.34
CA GLU A 5 44.73 -10.22 68.98
C GLU A 5 45.96 -10.41 68.06
N MET A 6 45.61 -10.68 66.80
CA MET A 6 46.40 -10.62 65.56
C MET A 6 47.33 -11.79 65.22
N MET A 7 46.85 -12.69 64.36
CA MET A 7 47.48 -12.92 63.05
C MET A 7 46.58 -13.73 62.09
N ALA A 8 45.31 -13.31 61.97
CA ALA A 8 44.44 -13.68 60.86
C ALA A 8 44.76 -12.84 59.61
N ARG A 9 45.99 -12.93 59.06
CA ARG A 9 46.39 -12.16 57.87
C ARG A 9 47.55 -12.80 57.07
N ARG A 10 47.45 -14.07 56.66
CA ARG A 10 48.49 -14.62 55.78
C ARG A 10 48.07 -15.69 54.76
N TRP A 11 46.78 -15.83 54.47
CA TRP A 11 46.28 -16.79 53.48
C TRP A 11 45.35 -16.16 52.42
N ILE A 12 45.47 -14.86 52.20
CA ILE A 12 44.91 -14.20 51.03
C ILE A 12 46.11 -13.76 50.19
N ILE A 13 46.45 -14.55 49.17
CA ILE A 13 46.71 -14.11 47.79
C ILE A 13 46.57 -15.40 46.96
N ASN A 14 45.32 -15.66 46.61
CA ASN A 14 44.96 -16.56 45.54
C ASN A 14 45.53 -16.00 44.23
N PHE A 15 46.30 -16.84 43.54
CA PHE A 15 45.98 -17.24 42.18
C PHE A 15 45.48 -16.12 41.26
N LEU A 16 46.40 -15.24 40.86
CA LEU A 16 46.23 -14.30 39.77
C LEU A 16 47.36 -14.53 38.76
N HIS A 17 47.15 -15.52 37.91
CA HIS A 17 47.75 -15.54 36.59
C HIS A 17 46.70 -16.13 35.66
N THR A 18 45.93 -15.27 35.01
CA THR A 18 45.04 -15.66 33.91
C THR A 18 45.10 -14.54 32.89
N ASP A 19 45.48 -14.96 31.69
CA ASP A 19 46.03 -14.17 30.60
C ASP A 19 45.11 -13.06 30.07
N GLY A 20 45.69 -11.87 29.93
CA GLY A 20 45.05 -10.65 29.41
C GLY A 20 44.84 -10.64 27.90
N GLY A 21 44.28 -11.72 27.32
CA GLY A 21 44.03 -11.82 25.87
C GLY A 21 42.56 -11.95 25.46
N ALA A 22 41.69 -12.48 26.33
CA ALA A 22 40.36 -12.91 25.92
C ALA A 22 39.26 -11.84 26.04
N ILE A 23 39.46 -10.81 26.87
CA ILE A 23 38.36 -9.92 27.31
C ILE A 23 38.00 -8.86 26.24
N MET A 24 38.89 -8.57 25.28
CA MET A 24 38.60 -7.63 24.18
C MET A 24 37.77 -8.25 23.04
N VAL A 25 37.67 -9.57 22.94
CA VAL A 25 36.96 -10.23 21.83
C VAL A 25 35.48 -10.46 22.16
N VAL A 26 35.18 -10.83 23.41
CA VAL A 26 33.79 -11.16 23.82
C VAL A 26 32.89 -9.90 23.84
N LEU A 27 33.46 -8.74 24.12
CA LEU A 27 32.74 -7.46 24.12
C LEU A 27 32.38 -6.97 22.69
N ARG A 28 33.08 -7.46 21.66
CA ARG A 28 32.89 -7.06 20.25
C ARG A 28 31.83 -7.88 19.53
N ILE A 29 31.59 -9.10 20.02
CA ILE A 29 30.60 -10.04 19.46
C ILE A 29 29.18 -9.69 19.93
N TRP A 30 29.02 -9.17 21.16
CA TRP A 30 27.73 -8.71 21.67
C TRP A 30 27.21 -7.44 21.00
N PHE A 31 28.09 -6.55 20.53
CA PHE A 31 27.70 -5.34 19.81
C PHE A 31 27.19 -5.63 18.39
N PHE A 32 27.69 -6.70 17.76
CA PHE A 32 27.25 -7.13 16.43
C PHE A 32 25.91 -7.87 16.45
N LEU A 33 25.59 -8.60 17.53
CA LEU A 33 24.33 -9.33 17.66
C LEU A 33 23.11 -8.43 17.92
N PHE A 34 23.33 -7.25 18.52
CA PHE A 34 22.26 -6.29 18.80
C PHE A 34 21.92 -5.39 17.59
N ALA A 35 22.84 -5.25 16.63
CA ALA A 35 22.66 -4.40 15.45
C ALA A 35 21.77 -5.03 14.35
N THR A 36 21.55 -6.34 14.37
CA THR A 36 20.77 -7.06 13.34
C THR A 36 19.26 -7.08 13.56
N LEU A 37 18.75 -6.58 14.69
CA LEU A 37 17.32 -6.61 15.02
C LEU A 37 16.51 -5.40 14.52
N PHE A 38 17.14 -4.41 13.90
CA PHE A 38 16.47 -3.20 13.40
C PHE A 38 16.14 -3.20 11.90
N VAL A 39 16.37 -4.30 11.18
CA VAL A 39 15.96 -4.44 9.76
C VAL A 39 14.64 -5.21 9.63
N SER A 40 13.71 -4.99 10.57
CA SER A 40 12.31 -5.30 10.36
C SER A 40 11.64 -4.10 9.71
N GLY A 41 12.05 -3.81 8.47
CA GLY A 41 11.39 -2.81 7.64
C GLY A 41 9.92 -3.19 7.47
N CYS A 42 9.04 -2.43 8.11
CA CYS A 42 7.60 -2.52 7.96
C CYS A 42 7.22 -2.25 6.50
N GLY A 43 7.17 -3.30 5.69
CA GLY A 43 6.69 -3.27 4.31
C GLY A 43 5.16 -3.16 4.26
N GLY A 44 4.60 -2.08 4.80
CA GLY A 44 3.18 -1.79 4.65
C GLY A 44 2.87 -1.51 3.18
N ALA A 45 1.81 -2.14 2.66
CA ALA A 45 1.32 -1.86 1.32
C ALA A 45 1.05 -0.36 1.19
N LYS A 46 1.78 0.32 0.30
CA LYS A 46 1.59 1.75 0.06
C LYS A 46 0.23 1.95 -0.58
N VAL A 47 -0.69 2.58 0.15
CA VAL A 47 -1.99 3.01 -0.39
C VAL A 47 -1.89 4.45 -0.84
N VAL A 48 -2.65 4.79 -1.87
CA VAL A 48 -2.69 6.10 -2.49
C VAL A 48 -4.13 6.55 -2.69
N LYS A 49 -4.33 7.87 -2.76
CA LYS A 49 -5.59 8.46 -3.17
C LYS A 49 -5.57 8.65 -4.68
N VAL A 50 -6.70 8.33 -5.31
CA VAL A 50 -6.92 8.52 -6.74
C VAL A 50 -8.08 9.46 -6.89
N GLU A 51 -7.92 10.45 -7.74
CA GLU A 51 -8.98 11.37 -8.13
C GLU A 51 -8.93 11.61 -9.63
N GLY A 52 -10.04 12.01 -10.21
CA GLY A 52 -10.09 12.30 -11.64
C GLY A 52 -11.43 12.81 -12.08
N LYS A 53 -11.49 13.31 -13.30
CA LYS A 53 -12.71 13.73 -13.96
C LYS A 53 -13.17 12.68 -14.95
N LEU A 54 -14.47 12.59 -15.12
CA LEU A 54 -15.09 11.78 -16.16
C LEU A 54 -15.67 12.69 -17.23
N SER A 55 -15.16 12.59 -18.44
CA SER A 55 -15.67 13.27 -19.63
C SER A 55 -16.04 12.27 -20.70
N GLN A 56 -16.87 12.71 -21.65
CA GLN A 56 -17.21 11.92 -22.83
C GLN A 56 -16.98 12.74 -24.10
N GLY A 57 -15.98 12.32 -24.88
CA GLY A 57 -15.53 13.04 -26.07
C GLY A 57 -15.07 14.47 -25.78
N GLY A 58 -14.43 14.68 -24.62
CA GLY A 58 -13.99 16.00 -24.15
C GLY A 58 -15.09 16.89 -23.58
N MET A 59 -16.34 16.42 -23.51
CA MET A 59 -17.47 17.17 -22.94
C MET A 59 -17.95 16.56 -21.62
N PRO A 60 -18.58 17.35 -20.73
CA PRO A 60 -19.28 16.80 -19.57
C PRO A 60 -20.35 15.82 -20.03
N ILE A 61 -20.48 14.68 -19.35
CA ILE A 61 -21.48 13.67 -19.71
C ILE A 61 -22.88 14.20 -19.35
N GLU A 62 -23.81 14.13 -20.29
CA GLU A 62 -25.20 14.45 -19.98
C GLU A 62 -25.85 13.26 -19.25
N LEU A 63 -25.99 13.39 -17.92
CA LEU A 63 -26.59 12.36 -17.08
C LEU A 63 -28.05 12.68 -16.76
N LYS A 64 -28.94 11.73 -17.08
CA LYS A 64 -30.32 11.78 -16.57
C LYS A 64 -30.34 11.54 -15.06
N LYS A 65 -31.38 12.02 -14.38
CA LYS A 65 -31.55 11.80 -12.92
C LYS A 65 -31.52 10.31 -12.54
N SER A 66 -32.05 9.45 -13.40
CA SER A 66 -32.08 7.98 -13.27
C SER A 66 -30.79 7.28 -13.70
N ALA A 67 -29.81 8.00 -14.25
CA ALA A 67 -28.56 7.41 -14.69
C ALA A 67 -27.70 7.07 -13.47
N VAL A 68 -26.93 5.99 -13.57
CA VAL A 68 -25.94 5.58 -12.57
C VAL A 68 -24.61 5.34 -13.30
N ILE A 69 -23.56 5.98 -12.80
CA ILE A 69 -22.18 5.69 -13.23
C ILE A 69 -21.54 4.83 -12.16
N GLN A 70 -20.93 3.73 -12.60
CA GLN A 70 -20.07 2.91 -11.77
C GLN A 70 -18.67 2.92 -12.36
N ILE A 71 -17.71 3.43 -11.58
CA ILE A 71 -16.29 3.38 -11.91
C ILE A 71 -15.66 2.41 -10.92
N THR A 72 -14.93 1.41 -11.43
CA THR A 72 -14.31 0.39 -10.58
C THR A 72 -12.93 0.03 -11.08
N PHE A 73 -11.97 0.03 -10.18
CA PHE A 73 -10.58 -0.29 -10.45
C PHE A 73 -10.32 -1.75 -10.10
N TYR A 74 -9.85 -2.51 -11.09
CA TYR A 74 -9.50 -3.92 -10.94
C TYR A 74 -7.98 -4.04 -11.05
N PRO A 75 -7.28 -4.61 -10.05
CA PRO A 75 -5.84 -4.82 -10.18
C PRO A 75 -5.54 -5.71 -11.38
N ASP A 76 -4.55 -5.31 -12.19
CA ASP A 76 -4.05 -6.08 -13.33
C ASP A 76 -3.09 -7.17 -12.85
N SER A 77 -3.61 -8.05 -11.98
CA SER A 77 -2.90 -9.23 -11.49
C SER A 77 -3.29 -10.44 -12.33
N THR A 78 -2.34 -11.33 -12.58
CA THR A 78 -2.57 -12.64 -13.22
C THR A 78 -3.40 -13.59 -12.35
N ASP A 79 -3.53 -13.31 -11.04
CA ASP A 79 -4.33 -14.10 -10.11
C ASP A 79 -5.79 -13.62 -10.07
N GLU A 80 -6.60 -14.11 -11.01
CA GLU A 80 -8.03 -13.80 -11.12
C GLU A 80 -8.87 -14.26 -9.91
N LYS A 81 -8.32 -15.09 -9.02
CA LYS A 81 -9.05 -15.72 -7.91
C LYS A 81 -9.26 -14.83 -6.69
N ASN A 82 -8.51 -13.73 -6.54
CA ASN A 82 -8.61 -12.79 -5.40
C ASN A 82 -8.43 -11.34 -5.85
N VAL A 83 -9.18 -10.94 -6.89
CA VAL A 83 -9.15 -9.56 -7.39
C VAL A 83 -10.05 -8.69 -6.51
N THR A 84 -9.46 -8.03 -5.51
CA THR A 84 -10.17 -6.98 -4.76
C THR A 84 -10.42 -5.79 -5.68
N SER A 85 -11.68 -5.55 -6.03
CA SER A 85 -12.09 -4.40 -6.80
C SER A 85 -12.25 -3.16 -5.92
N PHE A 86 -11.85 -2.00 -6.41
CA PHE A 86 -11.97 -0.73 -5.69
C PHE A 86 -12.99 0.16 -6.42
N PRO A 87 -14.25 0.21 -5.96
CA PRO A 87 -15.24 1.11 -6.52
C PRO A 87 -14.87 2.56 -6.16
N ALA A 88 -15.07 3.48 -7.11
CA ALA A 88 -14.87 4.89 -6.88
C ALA A 88 -16.17 5.58 -6.46
N ASP A 89 -16.03 6.58 -5.59
CA ASP A 89 -17.11 7.48 -5.23
C ASP A 89 -17.22 8.54 -6.33
N PHE A 90 -18.34 8.54 -7.07
CA PHE A 90 -18.58 9.45 -8.18
C PHE A 90 -19.49 10.61 -7.77
N ASP A 91 -18.99 11.82 -7.93
CA ASP A 91 -19.69 13.07 -7.69
C ASP A 91 -20.33 13.58 -8.99
N ARG A 92 -21.67 13.61 -9.01
CA ARG A 92 -22.45 13.99 -10.20
C ARG A 92 -22.42 15.49 -10.50
N GLU A 93 -22.17 16.33 -9.50
CA GLU A 93 -22.22 17.79 -9.68
C GLU A 93 -20.95 18.29 -10.34
N SER A 94 -19.81 17.74 -9.93
CA SER A 94 -18.49 18.09 -10.43
C SER A 94 -17.97 17.17 -11.54
N PHE A 95 -18.67 16.07 -11.84
CA PHE A 95 -18.23 15.00 -12.74
C PHE A 95 -16.85 14.44 -12.34
N THR A 96 -16.55 14.44 -11.04
CA THR A 96 -15.30 13.90 -10.50
C THR A 96 -15.55 12.56 -9.83
N TYR A 97 -14.50 11.75 -9.74
CA TYR A 97 -14.50 10.55 -8.94
C TYR A 97 -13.30 10.53 -8.01
N LYS A 98 -13.43 9.85 -6.88
CA LYS A 98 -12.37 9.72 -5.88
C LYS A 98 -12.33 8.32 -5.27
N ILE A 99 -11.13 7.88 -4.94
CA ILE A 99 -10.88 6.68 -4.14
C ILE A 99 -9.90 7.04 -3.03
N ALA A 100 -10.32 6.83 -1.79
CA ALA A 100 -9.55 7.27 -0.62
C ALA A 100 -8.32 6.41 -0.34
N ALA A 101 -8.36 5.12 -0.68
CA ALA A 101 -7.26 4.19 -0.44
C ALA A 101 -7.27 3.07 -1.49
N VAL A 102 -6.30 3.12 -2.40
CA VAL A 102 -6.01 2.05 -3.36
C VAL A 102 -4.53 1.68 -3.23
N PRO A 103 -4.17 0.39 -3.18
CA PRO A 103 -2.77 -0.01 -3.24
C PRO A 103 -2.09 0.52 -4.51
N VAL A 104 -0.80 0.85 -4.42
CA VAL A 104 0.00 1.15 -5.62
C VAL A 104 0.09 -0.09 -6.52
N GLY A 105 0.02 0.11 -7.82
CA GLY A 105 0.07 -0.98 -8.79
C GLY A 105 -0.58 -0.65 -10.12
N LYS A 106 -0.62 -1.65 -11.01
CA LYS A 106 -1.32 -1.57 -12.30
C LYS A 106 -2.78 -1.97 -12.13
N TYR A 107 -3.68 -1.19 -12.71
CA TYR A 107 -5.12 -1.40 -12.63
C TYR A 107 -5.77 -1.26 -14.01
N LYS A 108 -6.81 -2.05 -14.24
CA LYS A 108 -7.79 -1.88 -15.30
C LYS A 108 -8.98 -1.12 -14.74
N VAL A 109 -9.45 -0.12 -15.48
CA VAL A 109 -10.56 0.72 -15.05
C VAL A 109 -11.81 0.33 -15.81
N SER A 110 -12.81 -0.16 -15.08
CA SER A 110 -14.13 -0.41 -15.63
C SER A 110 -15.00 0.82 -15.43
N VAL A 111 -15.72 1.21 -16.48
CA VAL A 111 -16.76 2.22 -16.39
C VAL A 111 -18.04 1.64 -16.96
N VAL A 112 -19.12 1.74 -16.20
CA VAL A 112 -20.46 1.33 -16.60
C VAL A 112 -21.39 2.52 -16.44
N LEU A 113 -22.12 2.85 -17.51
CA LEU A 113 -23.09 3.96 -17.51
C LEU A 113 -24.48 3.38 -17.74
N LEU A 114 -25.22 3.21 -16.66
CA LEU A 114 -26.57 2.65 -16.70
C LEU A 114 -27.58 3.80 -16.80
N ASP A 115 -28.19 3.98 -17.97
CA ASP A 115 -29.23 4.99 -18.22
C ASP A 115 -30.35 4.47 -19.16
N PRO A 116 -31.55 4.13 -18.64
CA PRO A 116 -31.93 4.10 -17.24
C PRO A 116 -31.34 2.89 -16.48
N TYR A 117 -31.01 3.10 -15.21
CA TYR A 117 -30.64 2.01 -14.30
C TYR A 117 -31.84 1.06 -14.04
N PRO A 118 -31.63 -0.27 -13.92
CA PRO A 118 -30.39 -1.04 -14.08
C PRO A 118 -30.15 -1.62 -15.48
N ASN A 119 -31.09 -1.48 -16.41
CA ASN A 119 -31.16 -2.36 -17.58
C ASN A 119 -30.43 -1.86 -18.83
N ASN A 120 -30.03 -0.58 -18.90
CA ASN A 120 -29.48 -0.03 -20.15
C ASN A 120 -28.07 0.55 -19.96
N ASP A 121 -27.06 -0.26 -20.24
CA ASP A 121 -25.67 0.20 -20.32
C ASP A 121 -25.43 0.96 -21.64
N LYS A 122 -25.27 2.29 -21.53
CA LYS A 122 -24.96 3.18 -22.66
C LYS A 122 -23.60 2.91 -23.28
N LEU A 123 -22.69 2.29 -22.54
CA LEU A 123 -21.36 1.94 -23.02
C LEU A 123 -21.32 0.56 -23.67
N ASN A 124 -22.44 -0.16 -23.70
CA ASN A 124 -22.57 -1.49 -24.31
C ASN A 124 -21.47 -2.47 -23.85
N GLY A 125 -21.04 -2.37 -22.58
CA GLY A 125 -19.97 -3.16 -22.00
C GLY A 125 -18.56 -2.92 -22.57
N ALA A 126 -18.36 -1.88 -23.38
CA ALA A 126 -17.06 -1.55 -23.99
C ALA A 126 -15.96 -1.29 -22.95
N TYR A 127 -16.34 -0.77 -21.78
CA TYR A 127 -15.46 -0.50 -20.64
C TYR A 127 -15.75 -1.43 -19.46
N SER A 128 -16.20 -2.67 -19.74
CA SER A 128 -16.33 -3.70 -18.70
C SER A 128 -14.96 -4.19 -18.24
N SER A 129 -14.88 -4.77 -17.03
CA SER A 129 -13.65 -5.32 -16.45
C SER A 129 -12.86 -6.27 -17.37
N LYS A 130 -13.54 -6.95 -18.30
CA LYS A 130 -12.94 -7.90 -19.26
C LYS A 130 -12.50 -7.27 -20.58
N LYS A 131 -13.10 -6.15 -20.98
CA LYS A 131 -12.91 -5.55 -22.33
C LYS A 131 -12.33 -4.15 -22.30
N THR A 132 -12.20 -3.55 -21.12
CA THR A 132 -11.76 -2.17 -20.99
C THR A 132 -10.34 -1.98 -21.54
N PRO A 133 -10.13 -1.03 -22.46
CA PRO A 133 -8.79 -0.60 -22.86
C PRO A 133 -8.16 0.35 -21.83
N LEU A 134 -8.92 0.78 -20.81
CA LEU A 134 -8.44 1.73 -19.82
C LEU A 134 -7.58 0.99 -18.79
N SER A 135 -6.28 1.29 -18.81
CA SER A 135 -5.32 0.84 -17.81
C SER A 135 -4.58 2.02 -17.22
N CYS A 136 -4.38 2.02 -15.91
CA CYS A 136 -3.60 3.02 -15.21
C CYS A 136 -2.58 2.37 -14.27
N ASN A 137 -1.51 3.09 -13.99
CA ASN A 137 -0.50 2.68 -13.01
C ASN A 137 -0.54 3.68 -11.86
N LEU A 138 -1.05 3.24 -10.71
CA LEU A 138 -1.24 4.09 -9.54
C LEU A 138 0.05 4.16 -8.75
N GLN A 139 0.65 5.36 -8.68
CA GLN A 139 1.87 5.63 -7.94
C GLN A 139 1.77 7.00 -7.24
N GLY A 140 1.97 7.04 -5.93
CA GLY A 140 1.76 8.28 -5.15
C GLY A 140 0.34 8.85 -5.33
N ASN A 141 0.15 10.13 -5.02
CA ASN A 141 -1.14 10.81 -5.26
C ASN A 141 -1.32 11.00 -6.78
N THR A 142 -2.21 10.22 -7.39
CA THR A 142 -2.39 10.20 -8.85
C THR A 142 -3.72 10.83 -9.22
N VAL A 143 -3.67 11.78 -10.16
CA VAL A 143 -4.87 12.27 -10.87
C VAL A 143 -4.99 11.49 -12.18
N PHE A 144 -6.14 10.87 -12.44
CA PHE A 144 -6.40 10.09 -13.64
C PHE A 144 -7.70 10.54 -14.30
N ASP A 145 -7.64 11.40 -15.31
CA ASP A 145 -8.84 11.79 -16.03
C ASP A 145 -9.26 10.71 -17.03
N ILE A 146 -10.53 10.35 -17.00
CA ILE A 146 -11.12 9.34 -17.87
C ILE A 146 -11.94 10.07 -18.92
N ASP A 147 -11.46 10.06 -20.17
CA ASP A 147 -12.27 10.46 -21.32
C ASP A 147 -12.82 9.22 -22.03
N ILE A 148 -14.14 9.14 -22.11
CA ILE A 148 -14.84 8.08 -22.83
C ILE A 148 -15.18 8.63 -24.23
N PRO A 149 -14.63 8.10 -25.32
CA PRO A 149 -15.05 8.53 -26.65
C PRO A 149 -16.57 8.34 -26.81
N MET A 150 -17.23 9.33 -27.42
CA MET A 150 -18.63 9.19 -27.79
C MET A 150 -18.78 7.99 -28.72
N SER A 151 -19.47 6.95 -28.26
CA SER A 151 -19.81 5.81 -29.10
C SER A 151 -20.68 6.32 -30.24
N LYS A 152 -20.16 6.29 -31.47
CA LYS A 152 -20.94 6.58 -32.67
C LYS A 152 -22.01 5.50 -32.76
N LYS A 153 -23.24 5.90 -32.47
CA LYS A 153 -24.43 5.05 -32.56
C LYS A 153 -24.69 4.62 -33.99
#